data_AF-A0A8J3VZD0-F1
#
_entry.id   AF-A0A8J3VZD0-F1
#
_cell.length_a   1.000
_cell.length_b   1.000
_cell.length_c   1.000
_cell.angle_alpha   90.00
_cell.angle_beta   90.00
_cell.angle_gamma   90.00
#
_symmetry.space_group_name_H-M   'P 1'
#
loop_
_entity.id
_entity.type
_entity.pdbx_description
1 polymer ?
#
loop_
_entity_poly.entity_id
_entity_poly.type
_entity_poly.pdbx_seq_one_letter_code
_entity_poly.pdbx_strand_id
1 'polypeptide(L)'
;MKIDPNDLVGYVEIVARAHDTYGVTIPADTARSWEKRRAAWEKAGRPARSAARPSHEPMPDPIIKSVNGSPTWLWSEIAPWLERTGKTTKAAE
;
A
#
# COMPACT_ATOMS: atom_id res chain seq x y z
N MET A 1 19.41 -9.49 -5.06
CA MET A 1 18.52 -8.98 -4.00
C MET A 1 17.77 -10.18 -3.43
N LYS A 2 17.95 -10.51 -2.15
CA LYS A 2 17.19 -11.61 -1.51
C LYS A 2 15.92 -10.99 -0.94
N ILE A 3 14.77 -11.34 -1.50
CA ILE A 3 13.46 -10.93 -0.96
C ILE A 3 13.12 -11.90 0.16
N ASP A 4 12.81 -11.39 1.35
CA ASP A 4 12.30 -12.22 2.44
C ASP A 4 10.85 -12.61 2.12
N PRO A 5 10.51 -13.91 2.07
CA PRO A 5 9.14 -14.35 1.82
C PRO A 5 8.14 -13.81 2.86
N ASN A 6 8.58 -13.55 4.09
CA ASN A 6 7.75 -12.94 5.13
C ASN A 6 7.52 -11.45 4.92
N ASP A 7 8.24 -10.80 4.01
CA ASP A 7 7.99 -9.40 3.66
C ASP A 7 6.96 -9.27 2.53
N LEU A 8 6.66 -10.35 1.80
CA LEU A 8 5.66 -10.35 0.74
C LEU A 8 4.24 -10.23 1.31
N VAL A 9 3.48 -9.27 0.78
CA VAL A 9 2.10 -9.02 1.19
C VAL A 9 1.17 -8.82 -0.01
N GLY A 10 -0.01 -9.43 0.05
CA GLY A 10 -1.16 -9.12 -0.81
C GLY A 10 -2.15 -8.20 -0.08
N TYR A 11 -3.33 -7.99 -0.67
CA TYR A 11 -4.34 -7.11 -0.07
C TYR A 11 -4.78 -7.54 1.33
N VAL A 12 -4.96 -8.84 1.54
CA VAL A 12 -5.44 -9.39 2.81
C VAL A 12 -4.35 -9.25 3.87
N GLU A 13 -3.10 -9.55 3.52
CA GLU A 13 -1.96 -9.41 4.44
C GLU A 13 -1.69 -7.95 4.80
N ILE A 14 -1.88 -7.00 3.87
CA ILE A 14 -1.77 -5.56 4.17
C ILE A 14 -2.78 -5.17 5.25
N VAL A 15 -4.03 -5.62 5.13
CA VAL A 15 -5.08 -5.32 6.11
C VAL A 15 -4.77 -5.96 7.45
N ALA A 16 -4.41 -7.25 7.47
CA ALA A 16 -4.11 -7.97 8.70
C ALA A 16 -2.91 -7.34 9.43
N ARG A 17 -1.81 -7.08 8.72
CA ARG A 17 -0.63 -6.46 9.33
C ARG A 17 -0.86 -5.03 9.76
N ALA A 18 -1.67 -4.27 9.03
CA ALA A 18 -2.01 -2.92 9.45
C ALA A 18 -2.84 -2.93 10.75
N HIS A 19 -3.76 -3.89 10.90
CA HIS A 19 -4.46 -4.11 12.16
C HIS A 19 -3.49 -4.47 13.28
N ASP A 20 -2.59 -5.44 13.06
CA ASP A 20 -1.67 -5.90 14.10
C ASP A 20 -0.61 -4.85 14.47
N THR A 21 -0.16 -4.04 13.51
CA THR A 21 0.90 -3.04 13.71
C THR A 21 0.37 -1.71 14.23
N TYR A 22 -0.81 -1.29 13.76
CA TYR A 22 -1.34 0.06 13.99
C TYR A 22 -2.66 0.07 14.77
N GLY A 23 -3.26 -1.09 15.05
CA GLY A 23 -4.59 -1.19 15.69
C GLY A 23 -5.73 -0.68 14.81
N VAL A 24 -5.52 -0.55 13.49
CA VAL A 24 -6.49 0.03 12.56
C VAL A 24 -7.15 -1.05 11.70
N THR A 25 -8.47 -0.97 11.59
CA THR A 25 -9.22 -1.85 10.69
C THR A 25 -9.37 -1.19 9.33
N ILE A 26 -8.70 -1.73 8.31
CA ILE A 26 -8.81 -1.27 6.92
C ILE A 26 -9.69 -2.27 6.15
N PRO A 27 -10.79 -1.85 5.50
CA PRO A 27 -11.53 -2.75 4.62
C PRO A 27 -10.66 -3.24 3.44
N ALA A 28 -10.75 -4.51 3.09
CA ALA A 28 -9.98 -5.07 1.96
C ALA A 28 -10.24 -4.33 0.63
N ASP A 29 -11.45 -3.83 0.41
CA ASP A 29 -11.79 -3.02 -0.77
C ASP A 29 -11.12 -1.65 -0.77
N THR A 30 -10.77 -1.11 0.40
CA THR A 30 -9.97 0.11 0.50
C THR A 30 -8.54 -0.13 0.01
N ALA A 31 -7.92 -1.26 0.40
CA ALA A 31 -6.60 -1.66 -0.10
C ALA A 31 -6.59 -1.85 -1.63
N ARG A 32 -7.63 -2.52 -2.17
CA ARG A 32 -7.82 -2.65 -3.63
C ARG A 32 -8.00 -1.29 -4.31
N SER A 33 -8.74 -0.38 -3.68
CA SER A 33 -8.97 0.96 -4.24
C SER A 33 -7.68 1.78 -4.33
N TRP A 34 -6.73 1.59 -3.41
CA TRP A 34 -5.42 2.25 -3.50
C TRP A 34 -4.62 1.76 -4.71
N GLU A 35 -4.62 0.45 -4.98
CA GLU A 35 -3.96 -0.11 -6.17
C GLU A 35 -4.63 0.41 -7.46
N LYS A 36 -5.96 0.41 -7.53
CA LYS A 36 -6.69 0.97 -8.68
C LYS A 36 -6.34 2.44 -8.94
N ARG A 37 -6.24 3.24 -7.88
CA ARG A 37 -5.82 4.65 -7.99
C ARG A 37 -4.39 4.76 -8.49
N ARG A 38 -3.45 3.96 -7.98
CA ARG A 38 -2.08 3.90 -8.51
C ARG A 38 -2.08 3.54 -10.00
N ALA A 39 -2.78 2.48 -10.40
CA ALA A 39 -2.84 2.06 -11.80
C ALA A 39 -3.43 3.17 -12.71
N ALA A 40 -4.47 3.86 -12.26
CA ALA A 40 -5.02 5.02 -12.96
C ALA A 40 -4.00 6.17 -13.03
N TRP A 41 -3.21 6.37 -11.98
CA TRP A 41 -2.20 7.40 -11.91
C TRP A 41 -1.03 7.17 -12.88
N GLU A 42 -0.58 5.92 -12.98
CA GLU A 42 0.41 5.50 -13.96
C GLU A 42 -0.11 5.68 -15.38
N LYS A 43 -1.37 5.31 -15.64
CA LYS A 43 -2.01 5.50 -16.96
C LYS A 43 -2.20 6.96 -17.34
N ALA A 44 -2.52 7.83 -16.39
CA ALA A 44 -2.82 9.24 -16.62
C ALA A 44 -1.56 10.14 -16.69
N GLY A 45 -0.36 9.60 -16.45
CA GLY A 45 0.88 10.37 -16.46
C GLY A 45 0.96 11.35 -15.28
N ARG A 46 1.12 10.80 -14.06
CA ARG A 46 1.50 11.49 -12.81
C ARG A 46 1.17 13.00 -12.74
N PRO A 47 -0.10 13.42 -12.56
CA PRO A 47 -0.46 14.83 -12.36
C PRO A 47 0.36 15.50 -11.25
N ALA A 48 1.15 16.50 -11.64
CA ALA A 48 2.10 17.22 -10.78
C ALA A 48 1.44 17.87 -9.55
N ARG A 49 0.15 18.24 -9.64
CA ARG A 49 -0.60 18.84 -8.50
C ARG A 49 -0.92 17.86 -7.38
N SER A 50 -1.11 16.58 -7.69
CA SER A 50 -1.46 15.57 -6.68
C SER A 50 -0.25 15.09 -5.88
N ALA A 51 0.96 15.20 -6.45
CA ALA A 51 2.21 14.82 -5.80
C ALA A 51 2.59 15.71 -4.60
N ALA A 52 1.98 16.90 -4.48
CA ALA A 52 2.31 17.86 -3.42
C ALA A 52 1.67 17.52 -2.05
N ARG A 53 0.72 16.57 -2.00
CA ARG A 53 0.07 16.16 -0.75
C ARG A 53 0.42 14.71 -0.43
N PRO A 54 1.06 14.42 0.71
CA PRO A 54 1.40 13.05 1.11
C PRO A 54 0.18 12.12 1.13
N SER A 55 -0.99 12.58 1.60
CA SER A 55 -2.22 11.78 1.60
C SER A 55 -2.68 11.33 0.21
N HIS A 56 -2.29 12.08 -0.82
CA HIS A 56 -2.62 11.77 -2.19
C HIS A 56 -1.60 10.85 -2.85
N GLU A 57 -0.43 10.58 -2.29
CA GLU A 57 0.65 9.75 -2.89
C GLU A 57 0.16 8.34 -3.30
N PRO A 58 0.61 7.81 -4.47
CA PRO A 58 0.12 6.53 -4.96
C PRO A 58 0.64 5.41 -4.08
N MET A 59 -0.09 4.30 -4.04
CA MET A 59 0.45 3.06 -3.48
C MET A 59 1.76 2.71 -4.21
N PRO A 60 2.79 2.20 -3.51
CA PRO A 60 4.02 1.71 -4.14
C PRO A 60 3.75 0.73 -5.27
N ASP A 61 4.69 0.66 -6.21
CA ASP A 61 4.61 -0.30 -7.31
C ASP A 61 4.76 -1.73 -6.78
N PRO A 62 3.92 -2.68 -7.23
CA PRO A 62 4.05 -4.06 -6.81
C PRO A 62 5.32 -4.68 -7.39
N ILE A 63 6.05 -5.43 -6.56
CA ILE A 63 7.21 -6.20 -7.00
C ILE A 63 6.78 -7.31 -7.95
N ILE A 64 5.61 -7.92 -7.70
CA ILE A 64 5.02 -8.90 -8.59
C ILE A 64 3.68 -8.36 -9.08
N LYS A 65 3.61 -8.08 -10.39
CA LYS A 65 2.42 -7.47 -11.01
C LYS A 65 1.16 -8.34 -10.91
N SER A 66 1.31 -9.66 -10.82
CA SER A 66 0.20 -10.60 -10.63
C SER A 66 0.71 -11.97 -10.17
N VAL A 67 0.30 -12.39 -8.98
CA VAL A 67 0.31 -13.79 -8.53
C VAL A 67 -1.16 -14.19 -8.40
N ASN A 68 -1.63 -15.16 -9.20
CA ASN A 68 -3.04 -15.59 -9.20
C ASN A 68 -4.06 -14.44 -9.33
N GLY A 69 -3.73 -13.39 -10.09
CA GLY A 69 -4.61 -12.23 -10.29
C GLY A 69 -4.53 -11.16 -9.20
N SER A 70 -3.67 -11.32 -8.19
CA SER A 70 -3.43 -10.30 -7.15
C SER A 70 -1.98 -9.81 -7.21
N PRO A 71 -1.74 -8.49 -7.27
CA PRO A 71 -0.41 -7.93 -7.13
C PRO A 71 0.17 -8.15 -5.72
N THR A 72 1.49 -8.17 -5.63
CA THR A 72 2.24 -8.40 -4.38
C THR A 72 3.25 -7.28 -4.15
N TRP A 73 3.36 -6.84 -2.90
CA TRP A 73 4.27 -5.80 -2.44
C TRP A 73 5.18 -6.30 -1.33
N LEU A 74 6.12 -5.45 -0.92
CA LEU A 74 6.84 -5.61 0.33
C LEU A 74 6.15 -4.83 1.44
N TRP A 75 5.97 -5.46 2.59
CA TRP A 75 5.47 -4.78 3.78
C TRP A 75 6.40 -3.64 4.20
N SER A 76 7.71 -3.84 4.06
CA SER A 76 8.74 -2.81 4.28
C SER A 76 8.57 -1.55 3.43
N GLU A 77 7.87 -1.62 2.28
CA GLU A 77 7.52 -0.45 1.46
C GLU A 77 6.12 0.09 1.75
N ILE A 78 5.16 -0.80 2.03
CA ILE A 78 3.77 -0.43 2.32
C ILE A 78 3.62 0.26 3.68
N ALA A 79 4.24 -0.26 4.73
CA ALA A 79 4.11 0.28 6.08
C ALA A 79 4.55 1.77 6.17
N PRO A 80 5.75 2.15 5.69
CA PRO A 80 6.15 3.57 5.67
C PRO A 80 5.24 4.44 4.79
N TRP A 81 4.69 3.90 3.71
CA TRP A 81 3.74 4.63 2.87
C TRP A 81 2.41 4.86 3.58
N LEU A 82 1.89 3.86 4.30
CA LEU A 82 0.66 4.00 5.09
C LEU A 82 0.79 5.13 6.13
N GLU A 83 1.93 5.18 6.84
CA GLU A 83 2.23 6.22 7.83
C GLU A 83 2.34 7.60 7.16
N ARG A 84 3.15 7.73 6.12
CA ARG A 84 3.41 9.02 5.44
C ARG A 84 2.15 9.61 4.82
N THR A 85 1.27 8.76 4.31
CA THR A 85 0.02 9.17 3.69
C THR A 85 -1.13 9.33 4.68
N GLY A 86 -0.89 9.12 5.98
CA GLY A 86 -1.90 9.23 7.04
C GLY A 86 -3.03 8.20 6.92
N LYS A 87 -2.79 7.09 6.21
CA LYS A 87 -3.75 5.97 6.12
C LYS A 87 -3.77 5.14 7.39
N THR A 88 -2.67 5.19 8.14
CA THR A 88 -2.54 4.65 9.48
C THR A 88 -1.78 5.65 10.36
N THR A 89 -1.96 5.54 11.66
CA THR A 89 -1.15 6.22 12.67
C THR A 89 -0.62 5.15 13.61
N LYS A 90 0.64 5.25 14.05
CA LYS A 90 1.14 4.35 15.12
C LYS A 90 0.18 4.44 16.29
N ALA A 91 -0.30 3.28 16.76
CA ALA A 91 -0.98 3.21 18.03
C ALA A 91 -0.03 3.83 19.06
N ALA A 92 -0.51 4.81 19.81
CA ALA A 92 0.26 5.38 20.90
C ALA A 92 0.53 4.23 21.89
N GLU A 93 1.81 3.90 22.04
CA GLU A 93 2.31 2.93 23.03
C GLU A 93 2.07 3.43 24.45
#